data_AF-A0A1G6RNY1-F1
#
_entry.id   AF-A0A1G6RNY1-F1
#
_cell.length_a   1.000
_cell.length_b   1.000
_cell.length_c   1.000
_cell.angle_alpha   90.00
_cell.angle_beta   90.00
_cell.angle_gamma   90.00
#
_symmetry.space_group_name_H-M   'P 1'
#
loop_
_entity.id
_entity.type
_entity.pdbx_description
1 polymer ?
#
loop_
_entity_poly.entity_id
_entity_poly.type
_entity_poly.pdbx_seq_one_letter_code
_entity_poly.pdbx_strand_id
1 'polypeptide(L)'
;MTKKLVVGMIMVLLCLQAVAPQTAFAAIDVKELEAYAAELGTDAEGLKRYLVDFDWGTLEEIDAGSVEELRESLGDPVTSENFQAFLDENNYTAEQFEQRLKDQGYAEKGYTAKDVLLVTDLYYVMGEPVNAVNLQMLADDLDMTEKELADLFAENGFDLYSYVYMDDLYEMIYNDINGVSLHFLLLEVDMSKEELDQLLNDNGMTLDDFASYDELASFIYTESGYEFEMEWESVSSFLQAIGISKEEYLNFYDHLHTVLSSMDEAFFERLLALYDRLEVFSDFETINELDDSQREEIVSIWAEAMDLFQLQAKFYLVDGETKQEVTIEELSRITDIGNQILFVELYDADGNLLMDFSLTGDLVNHDIFDIPAAVEQPKPAVEQAAPKHKAPVKEKVTVTPAETATKTVKEEGKRLPDTASPVGNVLLTGAVLMAAGAVLYAWNRRKKHSN
;
A
#
# COMPACT_ATOMS: atom_id res chain seq x y z
N MET A 1 -3.93 -12.91 -25.96
CA MET A 1 -3.28 -13.93 -25.12
C MET A 1 -4.09 -14.01 -23.85
N THR A 2 -4.62 -15.19 -23.56
CA THR A 2 -5.68 -15.44 -22.59
C THR A 2 -5.17 -15.30 -21.16
N LYS A 3 -5.97 -14.64 -20.30
CA LYS A 3 -5.73 -14.44 -18.85
C LYS A 3 -5.47 -15.77 -18.09
N LYS A 4 -5.97 -16.92 -18.60
CA LYS A 4 -5.64 -18.29 -18.13
C LYS A 4 -4.17 -18.73 -18.31
N LEU A 5 -3.41 -18.06 -19.18
CA LEU A 5 -1.96 -18.28 -19.31
C LEU A 5 -1.16 -17.48 -18.29
N VAL A 6 -1.73 -16.42 -17.69
CA VAL A 6 -1.03 -15.56 -16.72
C VAL A 6 -1.11 -16.17 -15.31
N VAL A 7 -2.26 -16.67 -14.89
CA VAL A 7 -2.42 -17.35 -13.58
C VAL A 7 -1.75 -18.74 -13.60
N GLY A 8 -1.87 -19.47 -14.72
CA GLY A 8 -1.11 -20.71 -14.95
C GLY A 8 0.39 -20.50 -15.10
N MET A 9 0.86 -19.37 -15.67
CA MET A 9 2.29 -19.02 -15.63
C MET A 9 2.73 -18.62 -14.23
N ILE A 10 1.90 -17.95 -13.42
CA ILE A 10 2.27 -17.53 -12.07
C ILE A 10 2.36 -18.75 -11.13
N MET A 11 1.44 -19.73 -11.21
CA MET A 11 1.52 -20.99 -10.45
C MET A 11 2.63 -21.92 -10.94
N VAL A 12 2.89 -21.98 -12.25
CA VAL A 12 4.04 -22.73 -12.79
C VAL A 12 5.36 -22.00 -12.50
N LEU A 13 5.40 -20.65 -12.44
CA LEU A 13 6.56 -19.88 -11.99
C LEU A 13 6.80 -20.09 -10.49
N LEU A 14 5.76 -20.09 -9.64
CA LEU A 14 5.85 -20.36 -8.20
C LEU A 14 6.25 -21.81 -7.89
N CYS A 15 5.74 -22.80 -8.65
CA CYS A 15 6.16 -24.20 -8.52
C CYS A 15 7.55 -24.48 -9.14
N LEU A 16 7.98 -23.69 -10.15
CA LEU A 16 9.35 -23.72 -10.67
C LEU A 16 10.36 -23.10 -9.69
N GLN A 17 9.94 -22.32 -8.69
CA GLN A 17 10.85 -21.86 -7.63
C GLN A 17 11.12 -22.94 -6.58
N ALA A 18 10.28 -23.98 -6.49
CA ALA A 18 10.47 -25.12 -5.57
C ALA A 18 11.19 -26.33 -6.20
N VAL A 19 11.37 -26.36 -7.53
CA VAL A 19 12.09 -27.44 -8.24
C VAL A 19 13.07 -26.91 -9.29
N ALA A 20 13.41 -25.62 -9.27
CA ALA A 20 14.64 -25.20 -9.91
C ALA A 20 15.77 -26.03 -9.27
N PRO A 21 16.71 -26.61 -10.05
CA PRO A 21 17.97 -26.99 -9.44
C PRO A 21 18.41 -25.75 -8.68
N GLN A 22 18.67 -25.87 -7.37
CA GLN A 22 19.44 -24.85 -6.68
C GLN A 22 20.65 -24.66 -7.58
N THR A 23 20.64 -23.56 -8.34
CA THR A 23 21.84 -23.12 -9.01
C THR A 23 22.77 -23.00 -7.84
N ALA A 24 23.73 -23.92 -7.76
CA ALA A 24 24.87 -23.70 -6.92
C ALA A 24 25.44 -22.40 -7.47
N PHE A 25 24.98 -21.28 -6.92
CA PHE A 25 25.66 -20.01 -7.01
C PHE A 25 27.10 -20.38 -6.68
N ALA A 26 27.99 -20.09 -7.61
CA ALA A 26 29.38 -20.39 -7.41
C ALA A 26 29.78 -19.55 -6.20
N ALA A 27 29.77 -20.17 -5.01
CA ALA A 27 30.23 -19.54 -3.80
C ALA A 27 31.63 -19.03 -4.10
N ILE A 28 31.87 -17.75 -3.84
CA ILE A 28 33.16 -17.11 -4.07
C ILE A 28 34.24 -18.04 -3.51
N ASP A 29 35.25 -18.35 -4.33
CA ASP A 29 36.32 -19.25 -3.88
C ASP A 29 36.95 -18.67 -2.61
N VAL A 30 37.03 -19.50 -1.56
CA VAL A 30 37.47 -19.06 -0.23
C VAL A 30 38.85 -18.42 -0.29
N LYS A 31 39.76 -18.91 -1.15
CA LYS A 31 41.11 -18.33 -1.27
C LYS A 31 41.10 -17.01 -2.01
N GLU A 32 40.22 -16.85 -3.00
CA GLU A 32 40.05 -15.58 -3.70
C GLU A 32 39.46 -14.54 -2.75
N LEU A 33 38.47 -14.92 -1.92
CA LEU A 33 37.91 -14.05 -0.89
C LEU A 33 38.94 -13.67 0.18
N GLU A 34 39.74 -14.63 0.67
CA GLU A 34 40.84 -14.37 1.60
C GLU A 34 41.89 -13.41 1.00
N ALA A 35 42.21 -13.57 -0.29
CA ALA A 35 43.13 -12.69 -0.99
C ALA A 35 42.55 -11.27 -1.10
N TYR A 36 41.28 -11.13 -1.47
CA TYR A 36 40.62 -9.83 -1.56
C TYR A 36 40.50 -9.12 -0.21
N ALA A 37 40.11 -9.85 0.85
CA ALA A 37 40.08 -9.29 2.20
C ALA A 37 41.48 -8.79 2.62
N ALA A 38 42.53 -9.54 2.29
CA ALA A 38 43.90 -9.12 2.56
C ALA A 38 44.33 -7.89 1.73
N GLU A 39 43.85 -7.75 0.49
CA GLU A 39 44.03 -6.53 -0.32
C GLU A 39 43.40 -5.29 0.34
N LEU A 40 42.24 -5.47 0.98
CA LEU A 40 41.56 -4.43 1.77
C LEU A 40 42.23 -4.17 3.13
N GLY A 41 43.25 -4.95 3.52
CA GLY A 41 43.94 -4.80 4.80
C GLY A 41 43.24 -5.49 5.97
N THR A 42 42.32 -6.42 5.71
CA THR A 42 41.60 -7.20 6.72
C THR A 42 41.73 -8.72 6.45
N ASP A 43 41.08 -9.55 7.26
CA ASP A 43 40.91 -10.98 6.96
C ASP A 43 39.46 -11.27 6.50
N ALA A 44 39.21 -12.48 5.97
CA ALA A 44 37.90 -12.80 5.40
C ALA A 44 36.74 -12.68 6.41
N GLU A 45 36.99 -12.93 7.69
CA GLU A 45 35.98 -12.76 8.75
C GLU A 45 35.79 -11.28 9.11
N GLY A 46 36.87 -10.51 9.11
CA GLY A 46 36.84 -9.06 9.24
C GLY A 46 36.06 -8.39 8.11
N LEU A 47 36.26 -8.82 6.87
CA LEU A 47 35.49 -8.34 5.72
C LEU A 47 33.99 -8.67 5.87
N LYS A 48 33.64 -9.91 6.22
CA LYS A 48 32.22 -10.29 6.44
C LYS A 48 31.56 -9.45 7.53
N ARG A 49 32.26 -9.24 8.65
CA ARG A 49 31.76 -8.39 9.74
C ARG A 49 31.60 -6.94 9.28
N TYR A 50 32.59 -6.42 8.57
CA TYR A 50 32.55 -5.07 8.02
C TYR A 50 31.33 -4.85 7.11
N LEU A 51 31.08 -5.77 6.17
CA LEU A 51 29.94 -5.67 5.25
C LEU A 51 28.60 -5.62 5.99
N VAL A 52 28.43 -6.45 7.02
CA VAL A 52 27.22 -6.41 7.86
C VAL A 52 27.14 -5.13 8.67
N ASP A 53 28.25 -4.67 9.24
CA ASP A 53 28.26 -3.49 10.12
C ASP A 53 27.99 -2.17 9.37
N PHE A 54 28.35 -2.11 8.09
CA PHE A 54 28.16 -0.97 7.17
C PHE A 54 26.94 -1.19 6.22
N ASP A 55 25.99 -2.03 6.63
CA ASP A 55 24.70 -2.24 5.95
C ASP A 55 24.77 -2.72 4.48
N TRP A 56 25.91 -3.28 4.04
CA TRP A 56 26.00 -4.03 2.79
C TRP A 56 25.32 -5.41 2.86
N GLY A 57 25.11 -5.90 4.08
CA GLY A 57 24.57 -7.24 4.33
C GLY A 57 25.62 -8.34 4.26
N THR A 58 25.16 -9.58 4.16
CA THR A 58 26.01 -10.76 4.04
C THR A 58 26.49 -10.96 2.60
N LEU A 59 27.57 -11.72 2.41
CA LEU A 59 28.06 -12.09 1.08
C LEU A 59 27.00 -12.85 0.24
N GLU A 60 26.04 -13.50 0.90
CA GLU A 60 24.95 -14.22 0.26
C GLU A 60 23.87 -13.26 -0.26
N GLU A 61 23.63 -12.15 0.44
CA GLU A 61 22.67 -11.10 0.04
C GLU A 61 23.20 -10.21 -1.08
N ILE A 62 24.52 -10.00 -1.15
CA ILE A 62 25.18 -9.22 -2.21
C ILE A 62 25.11 -9.93 -3.58
N ASP A 63 24.82 -11.25 -3.60
CA ASP A 63 24.65 -12.08 -4.81
C ASP A 63 25.82 -11.96 -5.82
N ALA A 64 27.05 -11.85 -5.32
CA ALA A 64 28.25 -11.85 -6.16
C ALA A 64 28.75 -13.28 -6.42
N GLY A 65 28.84 -13.66 -7.71
CA GLY A 65 29.32 -14.99 -8.13
C GLY A 65 30.85 -15.10 -8.22
N SER A 66 31.59 -14.01 -8.01
CA SER A 66 33.06 -13.98 -7.97
C SER A 66 33.61 -12.78 -7.19
N VAL A 67 34.89 -12.80 -6.85
CA VAL A 67 35.57 -11.63 -6.24
C VAL A 67 35.56 -10.41 -7.16
N GLU A 68 35.60 -10.60 -8.48
CA GLU A 68 35.59 -9.48 -9.42
C GLU A 68 34.23 -8.78 -9.40
N GLU A 69 33.13 -9.53 -9.40
CA GLU A 69 31.78 -9.00 -9.23
C GLU A 69 31.60 -8.36 -7.85
N LEU A 70 32.13 -8.97 -6.80
CA LEU A 70 32.10 -8.39 -5.46
C LEU A 70 32.85 -7.04 -5.43
N ARG A 71 34.01 -6.95 -6.07
CA ARG A 71 34.79 -5.71 -6.16
C ARG A 71 34.05 -4.63 -6.95
N GLU A 72 33.36 -5.01 -8.04
CA GLU A 72 32.52 -4.09 -8.81
C GLU A 72 31.36 -3.53 -7.97
N SER A 73 30.72 -4.37 -7.16
CA SER A 73 29.62 -3.95 -6.27
C SER A 73 30.09 -3.07 -5.11
N LEU A 74 31.18 -3.45 -4.45
CA LEU A 74 31.70 -2.75 -3.26
C LEU A 74 32.45 -1.46 -3.60
N GLY A 75 33.00 -1.38 -4.81
CA GLY A 75 33.74 -0.22 -5.30
C GLY A 75 35.21 -0.19 -4.85
N ASP A 76 35.80 1.00 -4.94
CA ASP A 76 37.24 1.20 -4.73
C ASP A 76 37.64 1.11 -3.25
N PRO A 77 38.80 0.50 -2.93
CA PRO A 77 39.30 0.45 -1.56
C PRO A 77 39.83 1.80 -1.08
N VAL A 78 39.70 2.06 0.21
CA VAL A 78 40.30 3.24 0.86
C VAL A 78 41.82 3.10 0.88
N THR A 79 42.48 4.19 0.51
CA THR A 79 43.92 4.40 0.61
C THR A 79 44.16 5.71 1.34
N SER A 80 45.37 5.93 1.88
CA SER A 80 45.68 7.22 2.52
C SER A 80 45.60 8.40 1.55
N GLU A 81 45.77 8.17 0.24
CA GLU A 81 45.69 9.21 -0.79
C GLU A 81 44.23 9.58 -1.09
N ASN A 82 43.37 8.58 -1.37
CA ASN A 82 41.97 8.87 -1.68
C ASN A 82 41.16 9.30 -0.45
N PHE A 83 41.53 8.87 0.76
CA PHE A 83 40.93 9.39 1.99
C PHE A 83 41.26 10.88 2.19
N GLN A 84 42.51 11.28 1.96
CA GLN A 84 42.87 12.70 2.06
C GLN A 84 42.20 13.53 0.95
N ALA A 85 42.10 12.99 -0.27
CA ALA A 85 41.38 13.64 -1.35
C ALA A 85 39.89 13.83 -1.00
N PHE A 86 39.23 12.81 -0.45
CA PHE A 86 37.86 12.88 0.03
C PHE A 86 37.66 13.99 1.08
N LEU A 87 38.56 14.07 2.07
CA LEU A 87 38.50 15.13 3.09
C LEU A 87 38.67 16.52 2.48
N ASP A 88 39.65 16.69 1.58
CA ASP A 88 39.94 17.98 0.94
C ASP A 88 38.80 18.44 0.02
N GLU A 89 38.23 17.53 -0.78
CA GLU A 89 37.13 17.79 -1.72
C GLU A 89 35.87 18.26 -1.01
N ASN A 90 35.57 17.67 0.14
CA ASN A 90 34.36 17.96 0.93
C ASN A 90 34.62 18.98 2.07
N ASN A 91 35.84 19.52 2.16
CA ASN A 91 36.26 20.47 3.20
C ASN A 91 36.03 19.93 4.63
N TYR A 92 36.28 18.64 4.82
CA TYR A 92 36.27 17.97 6.11
C TYR A 92 37.66 17.86 6.71
N THR A 93 37.73 17.79 8.03
CA THR A 93 38.94 17.43 8.78
C THR A 93 38.86 15.95 9.19
N ALA A 94 40.03 15.32 9.38
CA ALA A 94 40.07 13.96 9.91
C ALA A 94 39.39 13.84 11.29
N GLU A 95 39.44 14.90 12.10
CA GLU A 95 38.74 14.96 13.40
C GLU A 95 37.23 14.93 13.23
N GLN A 96 36.67 15.60 12.22
CA GLN A 96 35.23 15.56 11.91
C GLN A 96 34.80 14.16 11.45
N PHE A 97 35.61 13.48 10.63
CA PHE A 97 35.32 12.11 10.20
C PHE A 97 35.32 11.13 11.39
N GLU A 98 36.34 11.20 12.23
CA GLU A 98 36.44 10.39 13.46
C GLU A 98 35.32 10.70 14.46
N GLN A 99 34.81 11.93 14.47
CA GLN A 99 33.66 12.27 15.30
C GLN A 99 32.38 11.66 14.72
N ARG A 100 32.16 11.77 13.41
CA ARG A 100 30.98 11.19 12.75
C ARG A 100 30.92 9.66 12.90
N LEU A 101 32.07 8.97 12.81
CA LEU A 101 32.13 7.54 13.13
C LEU A 101 31.62 7.20 14.54
N LYS A 102 31.89 8.07 15.52
CA LYS A 102 31.36 7.88 16.89
C LYS A 102 29.88 8.17 16.97
N ASP A 103 29.45 9.27 16.35
CA ASP A 103 28.04 9.68 16.38
C ASP A 103 27.14 8.62 15.75
N GLN A 104 27.65 7.92 14.72
CA GLN A 104 27.00 6.80 14.03
C GLN A 104 27.17 5.44 14.73
N GLY A 105 27.81 5.36 15.90
CA GLY A 105 27.95 4.12 16.66
C GLY A 105 29.05 3.16 16.17
N TYR A 106 29.83 3.53 15.16
CA TYR A 106 30.90 2.69 14.60
C TYR A 106 32.09 2.56 15.54
N ALA A 107 32.36 3.59 16.35
CA ALA A 107 33.44 3.54 17.32
C ALA A 107 33.20 2.48 18.42
N GLU A 108 31.96 2.27 18.84
CA GLU A 108 31.53 1.23 19.77
C GLU A 108 31.71 -0.17 19.20
N LYS A 109 31.55 -0.31 17.87
CA LYS A 109 31.87 -1.53 17.11
C LYS A 109 33.37 -1.71 16.88
N GLY A 110 34.20 -0.72 17.25
CA GLY A 110 35.65 -0.77 17.22
C GLY A 110 36.30 -0.18 15.96
N TYR A 111 35.54 0.53 15.12
CA TYR A 111 36.05 1.16 13.91
C TYR A 111 36.69 2.53 14.20
N THR A 112 37.78 2.82 13.50
CA THR A 112 38.41 4.13 13.35
C THR A 112 38.45 4.51 11.87
N ALA A 113 38.91 5.72 11.53
CA ALA A 113 39.02 6.13 10.12
C ALA A 113 39.92 5.20 9.28
N LYS A 114 40.83 4.44 9.91
CA LYS A 114 41.71 3.48 9.23
C LYS A 114 41.05 2.14 8.94
N ASP A 115 39.95 1.85 9.61
CA ASP A 115 39.24 0.58 9.51
C ASP A 115 38.11 0.64 8.48
N VAL A 116 37.84 1.83 7.91
CA VAL A 116 36.93 2.00 6.77
C VAL A 116 37.60 1.47 5.50
N LEU A 117 37.02 0.44 4.91
CA LEU A 117 37.64 -0.35 3.83
C LEU A 117 37.32 0.19 2.44
N LEU A 118 36.12 0.76 2.24
CA LEU A 118 35.62 1.17 0.92
C LEU A 118 35.42 2.68 0.82
N VAL A 119 35.75 3.26 -0.33
CA VAL A 119 35.61 4.71 -0.57
C VAL A 119 34.15 5.14 -0.49
N THR A 120 33.24 4.29 -0.97
CA THR A 120 31.78 4.46 -0.84
C THR A 120 31.36 4.65 0.61
N ASP A 121 31.97 3.90 1.53
CA ASP A 121 31.65 3.98 2.95
C ASP A 121 32.19 5.26 3.62
N LEU A 122 33.18 5.93 3.03
CA LEU A 122 33.59 7.27 3.49
C LEU A 122 32.46 8.28 3.30
N TYR A 123 31.81 8.24 2.14
CA TYR A 123 30.64 9.07 1.86
C TYR A 123 29.44 8.64 2.71
N TYR A 124 29.23 7.34 2.88
CA TYR A 124 28.16 6.81 3.72
C TYR A 124 28.28 7.27 5.18
N VAL A 125 29.47 7.14 5.79
CA VAL A 125 29.72 7.61 7.16
C VAL A 125 29.45 9.10 7.29
N MET A 126 29.95 9.89 6.36
CA MET A 126 29.78 11.34 6.42
C MET A 126 28.35 11.77 6.09
N GLY A 127 27.60 11.00 5.31
CA GLY A 127 26.29 11.40 4.82
C GLY A 127 26.37 12.64 3.91
N GLU A 128 25.21 13.14 3.52
CA GLU A 128 25.15 14.36 2.72
C GLU A 128 25.35 15.60 3.60
N PRO A 129 26.24 16.55 3.25
CA PRO A 129 26.43 17.75 4.04
C PRO A 129 25.24 18.70 3.91
N VAL A 130 24.93 19.40 5.00
CA VAL A 130 24.07 20.58 4.98
C VAL A 130 24.80 21.69 4.25
N ASN A 131 24.32 22.02 3.06
CA ASN A 131 24.83 23.10 2.23
C ASN A 131 23.67 23.73 1.43
N ALA A 132 23.92 24.86 0.76
CA ALA A 132 22.86 25.60 0.06
C ALA A 132 22.15 24.80 -1.03
N VAL A 133 22.81 23.83 -1.68
CA VAL A 133 22.18 22.98 -2.69
C VAL A 133 21.24 21.97 -2.02
N ASN A 134 21.73 21.25 -1.02
CA ASN A 134 20.95 20.21 -0.35
C ASN A 134 19.80 20.80 0.49
N LEU A 135 20.00 21.95 1.13
CA LEU A 135 18.94 22.69 1.82
C LEU A 135 17.87 23.20 0.86
N GLN A 136 18.25 23.67 -0.33
CA GLN A 136 17.27 24.08 -1.34
C GLN A 136 16.46 22.87 -1.84
N MET A 137 17.11 21.72 -2.06
CA MET A 137 16.41 20.49 -2.43
C MET A 137 15.42 20.06 -1.35
N LEU A 138 15.84 20.04 -0.08
CA LEU A 138 14.96 19.73 1.04
C LEU A 138 13.77 20.71 1.11
N ALA A 139 14.02 22.01 0.98
CA ALA A 139 12.96 23.01 1.00
C ALA A 139 11.97 22.81 -0.17
N ASP A 140 12.47 22.55 -1.37
CA ASP A 140 11.65 22.27 -2.56
C ASP A 140 10.79 21.01 -2.36
N ASP A 141 11.35 19.93 -1.78
CA ASP A 141 10.62 18.68 -1.49
C ASP A 141 9.50 18.89 -0.47
N LEU A 142 9.69 19.83 0.46
CA LEU A 142 8.71 20.23 1.47
C LEU A 142 7.70 21.27 0.95
N ASP A 143 7.78 21.67 -0.33
CA ASP A 143 7.01 22.76 -0.94
C ASP A 143 7.13 24.10 -0.17
N MET A 144 8.35 24.38 0.32
CA MET A 144 8.68 25.58 1.10
C MET A 144 9.91 26.29 0.51
N THR A 145 10.08 27.56 0.85
CA THR A 145 11.37 28.22 0.65
C THR A 145 12.33 27.87 1.79
N GLU A 146 13.65 27.90 1.55
CA GLU A 146 14.67 27.72 2.60
C GLU A 146 14.43 28.69 3.78
N LYS A 147 13.95 29.91 3.48
CA LYS A 147 13.60 30.90 4.50
C LYS A 147 12.42 30.43 5.36
N GLU A 148 11.36 29.91 4.77
CA GLU A 148 10.20 29.42 5.51
C GLU A 148 10.58 28.21 6.36
N LEU A 149 11.41 27.31 5.85
CA LEU A 149 11.94 26.18 6.62
C LEU A 149 12.80 26.66 7.80
N ALA A 150 13.67 27.65 7.58
CA ALA A 150 14.49 28.23 8.66
C ALA A 150 13.63 28.94 9.72
N ASP A 151 12.59 29.65 9.29
CA ASP A 151 11.64 30.31 10.19
C ASP A 151 10.87 29.26 11.02
N LEU A 152 10.43 28.15 10.42
CA LEU A 152 9.79 27.02 11.13
C LEU A 152 10.70 26.40 12.19
N PHE A 153 11.97 26.15 11.85
CA PHE A 153 12.96 25.65 12.82
C PHE A 153 13.13 26.63 13.99
N ALA A 154 13.29 27.92 13.67
CA ALA A 154 13.50 28.97 14.68
C ALA A 154 12.29 29.14 15.62
N GLU A 155 11.07 29.05 15.11
CA GLU A 155 9.84 29.10 15.90
C GLU A 155 9.74 27.95 16.90
N ASN A 156 10.32 26.80 16.55
CA ASN A 156 10.36 25.60 17.38
C ASN A 156 11.65 25.48 18.22
N GLY A 157 12.49 26.53 18.25
CA GLY A 157 13.68 26.59 19.11
C GLY A 157 14.92 25.92 18.53
N PHE A 158 14.92 25.59 17.24
CA PHE A 158 16.06 25.01 16.52
C PHE A 158 16.71 26.03 15.59
N ASP A 159 17.97 25.77 15.22
CA ASP A 159 18.67 26.53 14.18
C ASP A 159 18.96 25.59 13.01
N LEU A 160 18.25 25.79 11.89
CA LEU A 160 18.42 24.98 10.66
C LEU A 160 19.89 24.93 10.20
N TYR A 161 20.65 26.01 10.43
CA TYR A 161 22.03 26.11 9.98
C TYR A 161 23.05 25.56 11.00
N SER A 162 22.58 25.04 12.13
CA SER A 162 23.45 24.40 13.13
C SER A 162 23.78 22.94 12.80
N TYR A 163 23.02 22.32 11.90
CA TYR A 163 23.21 20.95 11.45
C TYR A 163 24.33 20.86 10.42
N VAL A 164 25.11 19.79 10.49
CA VAL A 164 26.24 19.54 9.59
C VAL A 164 25.86 18.54 8.49
N TYR A 165 24.96 17.60 8.79
CA TYR A 165 24.56 16.53 7.88
C TYR A 165 23.05 16.50 7.67
N MET A 166 22.62 16.18 6.45
CA MET A 166 21.22 16.11 6.06
C MET A 166 20.48 15.02 6.84
N ASP A 167 21.14 13.89 7.13
CA ASP A 167 20.55 12.82 7.95
C ASP A 167 20.06 13.35 9.30
N ASP A 168 20.85 14.20 9.96
CA ASP A 168 20.47 14.77 11.26
C ASP A 168 19.24 15.70 11.12
N LEU A 169 19.09 16.38 9.96
CA LEU A 169 17.88 17.15 9.64
C LEU A 169 16.68 16.23 9.37
N TYR A 170 16.88 15.14 8.62
CA TYR A 170 15.83 14.19 8.31
C TYR A 170 15.32 13.49 9.56
N GLU A 171 16.22 13.08 10.47
CA GLU A 171 15.86 12.55 11.78
C GLU A 171 15.01 13.56 12.58
N MET A 172 15.45 14.82 12.61
CA MET A 172 14.71 15.88 13.30
C MET A 172 13.34 16.14 12.67
N ILE A 173 13.21 16.05 11.34
CA ILE A 173 11.97 16.35 10.62
C ILE A 173 10.99 15.16 10.66
N TYR A 174 11.47 13.92 10.62
CA TYR A 174 10.64 12.75 10.36
C TYR A 174 10.62 11.69 11.47
N ASN A 175 11.57 11.68 12.41
CA ASN A 175 11.70 10.57 13.36
C ASN A 175 11.67 11.01 14.83
N ASP A 176 12.09 12.24 15.13
CA ASP A 176 12.02 12.79 16.48
C ASP A 176 10.66 13.41 16.78
N ILE A 177 10.13 13.25 17.99
CA ILE A 177 8.94 14.00 18.43
C ILE A 177 9.37 15.42 18.85
N ASN A 178 9.09 16.41 18.00
CA ASN A 178 9.41 17.81 18.25
C ASN A 178 8.45 18.72 17.47
N GLY A 179 8.58 20.04 17.64
CA GLY A 179 7.66 20.98 17.00
C GLY A 179 7.76 21.07 15.48
N VAL A 180 8.91 20.77 14.87
CA VAL A 180 9.10 20.73 13.42
C VAL A 180 8.47 19.47 12.82
N SER A 181 8.78 18.29 13.37
CA SER A 181 8.17 17.04 12.88
C SER A 181 6.66 17.01 13.07
N LEU A 182 6.19 17.57 14.19
CA LEU A 182 4.76 17.71 14.47
C LEU A 182 4.08 18.63 13.45
N HIS A 183 4.74 19.69 12.99
CA HIS A 183 4.18 20.56 11.96
C HIS A 183 3.90 19.77 10.67
N PHE A 184 4.86 18.97 10.20
CA PHE A 184 4.70 18.20 8.97
C PHE A 184 3.68 17.07 9.11
N LEU A 185 3.69 16.36 10.24
CA LEU A 185 2.68 15.34 10.52
C LEU A 185 1.26 15.91 10.53
N LEU A 186 1.08 17.08 11.15
CA LEU A 186 -0.22 17.74 11.19
C LEU A 186 -0.65 18.31 9.84
N LEU A 187 0.30 18.79 9.04
CA LEU A 187 0.02 19.21 7.66
C LEU A 187 -0.45 18.04 6.80
N GLU A 188 0.17 16.87 6.94
CA GLU A 188 -0.20 15.66 6.18
C GLU A 188 -1.64 15.23 6.44
N VAL A 189 -2.09 15.30 7.70
CA VAL A 189 -3.45 14.93 8.10
C VAL A 189 -4.45 16.10 8.10
N ASP A 190 -4.08 17.25 7.54
CA ASP A 190 -4.88 18.49 7.51
C ASP A 190 -5.46 18.89 8.89
N MET A 191 -4.63 18.79 9.94
CA MET A 191 -5.02 19.00 11.32
C MET A 191 -4.31 20.23 11.93
N SER A 192 -5.03 21.02 12.71
CA SER A 192 -4.45 22.09 13.52
C SER A 192 -3.83 21.57 14.83
N LYS A 193 -2.97 22.38 15.45
CA LYS A 193 -2.39 22.03 16.76
C LYS A 193 -3.47 21.90 17.84
N GLU A 194 -4.50 22.75 17.78
CA GLU A 194 -5.65 22.68 18.70
C GLU A 194 -6.46 21.39 18.52
N GLU A 195 -6.64 20.91 17.30
CA GLU A 195 -7.31 19.63 17.03
C GLU A 195 -6.49 18.44 17.53
N LEU A 196 -5.16 18.46 17.38
CA LEU A 196 -4.30 17.45 17.98
C LEU A 196 -4.43 17.44 19.52
N ASP A 197 -4.37 18.61 20.14
CA ASP A 197 -4.49 18.70 21.60
C ASP A 197 -5.87 18.18 22.06
N GLN A 198 -6.93 18.42 21.28
CA GLN A 198 -8.26 17.86 21.55
C GLN A 198 -8.28 16.33 21.37
N LEU A 199 -7.70 15.80 20.29
CA LEU A 199 -7.63 14.37 19.99
C LEU A 199 -6.90 13.60 21.09
N LEU A 200 -5.78 14.12 21.57
CA LEU A 200 -5.04 13.56 22.69
C LEU A 200 -5.87 13.57 23.98
N ASN A 201 -6.53 14.70 24.28
CA ASN A 201 -7.36 14.83 25.47
C ASN A 201 -8.57 13.89 25.47
N ASP A 202 -9.25 13.73 24.33
CA ASP A 202 -10.40 12.84 24.18
C ASP A 202 -10.02 11.36 24.40
N ASN A 203 -8.77 11.02 24.09
CA ASN A 203 -8.18 9.71 24.32
C ASN A 203 -7.44 9.59 25.67
N GLY A 204 -7.42 10.64 26.48
CA GLY A 204 -6.75 10.66 27.78
C GLY A 204 -5.22 10.54 27.69
N MET A 205 -4.63 10.99 26.59
CA MET A 205 -3.20 10.93 26.28
C MET A 205 -2.56 12.31 26.25
N THR A 206 -1.23 12.32 26.25
CA THR A 206 -0.34 13.47 26.07
C THR A 206 0.80 13.08 25.14
N LEU A 207 1.57 14.05 24.62
CA LEU A 207 2.73 13.76 23.78
C LEU A 207 3.80 12.91 24.50
N ASP A 208 3.90 13.01 25.83
CA ASP A 208 4.86 12.24 26.64
C ASP A 208 4.50 10.74 26.73
N ASP A 209 3.31 10.33 26.29
CA ASP A 209 2.86 8.94 26.31
C ASP A 209 3.38 8.11 25.12
N PHE A 210 3.98 8.76 24.11
CA PHE A 210 4.52 8.10 22.91
C PHE A 210 6.04 7.97 23.01
N ALA A 211 6.57 6.76 22.78
CA ALA A 211 8.00 6.48 22.86
C ALA A 211 8.76 6.90 21.59
N SER A 212 8.08 6.98 20.44
CA SER A 212 8.65 7.33 19.15
C SER A 212 7.66 8.11 18.27
N TYR A 213 8.19 8.80 17.25
CA TYR A 213 7.37 9.46 16.25
C TYR A 213 6.42 8.49 15.56
N ASP A 214 6.87 7.28 15.22
CA ASP A 214 6.03 6.25 14.58
C ASP A 214 4.80 5.89 15.43
N GLU A 215 4.94 5.81 16.75
CA GLU A 215 3.82 5.55 17.66
C GLU A 215 2.83 6.72 17.65
N LEU A 216 3.32 7.96 17.71
CA LEU A 216 2.50 9.16 17.64
C LEU A 216 1.78 9.30 16.29
N ALA A 217 2.50 9.12 15.18
CA ALA A 217 1.96 9.18 13.84
C ALA A 217 0.90 8.10 13.62
N SER A 218 1.18 6.86 14.02
CA SER A 218 0.18 5.78 13.94
C SER A 218 -1.07 6.09 14.76
N PHE A 219 -0.93 6.69 15.95
CA PHE A 219 -2.09 7.11 16.74
C PHE A 219 -2.88 8.21 16.02
N ILE A 220 -2.21 9.24 15.51
CA ILE A 220 -2.87 10.35 14.81
C ILE A 220 -3.59 9.83 13.55
N TYR A 221 -2.97 9.00 12.72
CA TYR A 221 -3.59 8.50 11.49
C TYR A 221 -4.87 7.69 11.78
N THR A 222 -4.86 6.87 12.83
CA THR A 222 -6.02 6.06 13.21
C THR A 222 -7.11 6.92 13.85
N GLU A 223 -6.78 7.72 14.88
CA GLU A 223 -7.79 8.42 15.68
C GLU A 223 -8.34 9.69 15.02
N SER A 224 -7.60 10.29 14.08
CA SER A 224 -8.08 11.44 13.30
C SER A 224 -9.11 11.08 12.23
N GLY A 225 -9.27 9.79 11.93
CA GLY A 225 -10.04 9.34 10.77
C GLY A 225 -9.33 9.51 9.43
N TYR A 226 -8.05 9.88 9.42
CA TYR A 226 -7.26 10.04 8.19
C TYR A 226 -7.24 8.77 7.34
N GLU A 227 -7.05 7.60 7.97
CA GLU A 227 -7.10 6.30 7.27
C GLU A 227 -8.44 6.10 6.54
N PHE A 228 -9.55 6.44 7.19
CA PHE A 228 -10.88 6.37 6.59
C PHE A 228 -11.04 7.35 5.42
N GLU A 229 -10.58 8.60 5.56
CA GLU A 229 -10.68 9.60 4.49
C GLU A 229 -9.88 9.17 3.25
N MET A 230 -8.67 8.67 3.44
CA MET A 230 -7.83 8.14 2.37
C MET A 230 -8.49 6.94 1.67
N GLU A 231 -9.05 6.02 2.45
CA GLU A 231 -9.78 4.88 1.91
C GLU A 231 -11.02 5.34 1.13
N TRP A 232 -11.84 6.20 1.74
CA TRP A 232 -13.03 6.76 1.11
C TRP A 232 -12.70 7.45 -0.21
N GLU A 233 -11.72 8.35 -0.26
CA GLU A 233 -11.33 9.02 -1.51
C GLU A 233 -10.95 8.02 -2.61
N SER A 234 -10.31 6.90 -2.24
CA SER A 234 -9.92 5.86 -3.19
C SER A 234 -11.10 5.05 -3.77
N VAL A 235 -12.18 4.85 -2.99
CA VAL A 235 -13.33 3.99 -3.40
C VAL A 235 -14.63 4.76 -3.66
N SER A 236 -14.70 6.04 -3.28
CA SER A 236 -15.93 6.84 -3.24
C SER A 236 -16.67 6.88 -4.58
N SER A 237 -15.93 7.00 -5.68
CA SER A 237 -16.50 7.04 -7.03
C SER A 237 -17.31 5.79 -7.37
N PHE A 238 -16.82 4.62 -6.97
CA PHE A 238 -17.51 3.34 -7.16
C PHE A 238 -18.68 3.19 -6.18
N LEU A 239 -18.45 3.47 -4.90
CA LEU A 239 -19.46 3.36 -3.86
C LEU A 239 -20.68 4.24 -4.16
N GLN A 240 -20.45 5.50 -4.57
CA GLN A 240 -21.52 6.40 -4.98
C GLN A 240 -22.25 5.93 -6.23
N ALA A 241 -21.56 5.24 -7.16
CA ALA A 241 -22.20 4.69 -8.36
C ALA A 241 -23.20 3.57 -8.04
N ILE A 242 -23.00 2.84 -6.94
CA ILE A 242 -23.93 1.82 -6.45
C ILE A 242 -24.87 2.33 -5.34
N GLY A 243 -24.84 3.64 -5.06
CA GLY A 243 -25.77 4.32 -4.15
C GLY A 243 -25.31 4.44 -2.71
N ILE A 244 -24.09 4.02 -2.37
CA ILE A 244 -23.54 4.11 -1.00
C ILE A 244 -23.07 5.54 -0.74
N SER A 245 -23.61 6.15 0.32
CA SER A 245 -23.15 7.43 0.83
C SER A 245 -21.92 7.30 1.73
N LYS A 246 -21.23 8.42 1.98
CA LYS A 246 -20.09 8.47 2.89
C LYS A 246 -20.46 8.05 4.32
N GLU A 247 -21.65 8.46 4.78
CA GLU A 247 -22.15 8.13 6.13
C GLU A 247 -22.43 6.63 6.27
N GLU A 248 -23.02 6.00 5.26
CA GLU A 248 -23.24 4.55 5.24
C GLU A 248 -21.91 3.77 5.20
N TYR A 249 -20.96 4.24 4.40
CA TYR A 249 -19.63 3.63 4.38
C TYR A 249 -18.91 3.78 5.72
N LEU A 250 -19.03 4.94 6.38
CA LEU A 250 -18.47 5.17 7.71
C LEU A 250 -19.08 4.22 8.74
N ASN A 251 -20.41 4.04 8.76
CA ASN A 251 -21.06 3.09 9.67
C ASN A 251 -20.55 1.66 9.47
N PHE A 252 -20.39 1.24 8.22
CA PHE A 252 -19.83 -0.07 7.90
C PHE A 252 -18.35 -0.20 8.30
N TYR A 253 -17.55 0.82 8.01
CA TYR A 253 -16.13 0.90 8.36
C TYR A 253 -15.93 0.81 9.88
N ASP A 254 -16.66 1.60 10.65
CA ASP A 254 -16.61 1.63 12.12
C ASP A 254 -17.02 0.28 12.73
N HIS A 255 -18.04 -0.36 12.15
CA HIS A 255 -18.47 -1.70 12.54
C HIS A 255 -17.34 -2.73 12.33
N LEU A 256 -16.76 -2.77 11.13
CA LEU A 256 -15.64 -3.68 10.83
C LEU A 256 -14.44 -3.40 11.74
N HIS A 257 -14.07 -2.13 11.91
CA HIS A 257 -12.99 -1.74 12.80
C HIS A 257 -13.24 -2.23 14.23
N THR A 258 -14.45 -2.06 14.75
CA THR A 258 -14.83 -2.54 16.09
C THR A 258 -14.70 -4.05 16.22
N VAL A 259 -15.21 -4.81 15.24
CA VAL A 259 -15.12 -6.27 15.24
C VAL A 259 -13.66 -6.73 15.17
N LEU A 260 -12.87 -6.16 14.26
CA LEU A 260 -11.46 -6.50 14.07
C LEU A 260 -10.57 -6.08 15.25
N SER A 261 -10.91 -4.98 15.92
CA SER A 261 -10.21 -4.51 17.12
C SER A 261 -10.38 -5.48 18.29
N SER A 262 -11.49 -6.22 18.34
CA SER A 262 -11.79 -7.26 19.33
C SER A 262 -11.25 -8.66 18.99
N MET A 263 -10.46 -8.79 17.92
CA MET A 263 -9.95 -10.07 17.42
C MET A 263 -9.11 -10.83 18.46
N ASP A 264 -9.53 -12.05 18.77
CA ASP A 264 -8.81 -13.00 19.62
C ASP A 264 -8.30 -14.22 18.82
N GLU A 265 -7.61 -15.14 19.49
CA GLU A 265 -7.07 -16.34 18.84
C GLU A 265 -8.16 -17.19 18.18
N ALA A 266 -9.35 -17.27 18.78
CA ALA A 266 -10.47 -18.01 18.22
C ALA A 266 -11.03 -17.34 16.94
N PHE A 267 -11.12 -16.01 16.91
CA PHE A 267 -11.46 -15.26 15.71
C PHE A 267 -10.46 -15.54 14.59
N PHE A 268 -9.16 -15.49 14.90
CA PHE A 268 -8.10 -15.77 13.93
C PHE A 268 -8.20 -17.18 13.36
N GLU A 269 -8.39 -18.20 14.20
CA GLU A 269 -8.54 -19.58 13.74
C GLU A 269 -9.75 -19.74 12.80
N ARG A 270 -10.87 -19.09 13.13
CA ARG A 270 -12.07 -19.10 12.27
C ARG A 270 -11.81 -18.39 10.94
N LEU A 271 -11.12 -17.25 10.96
CA LEU A 271 -10.77 -16.50 9.76
C LEU A 271 -9.86 -17.32 8.83
N LEU A 272 -8.83 -17.97 9.38
CA LEU A 272 -7.94 -18.84 8.61
C LEU A 272 -8.69 -20.06 8.05
N ALA A 273 -9.58 -20.67 8.83
CA ALA A 273 -10.39 -21.78 8.34
C ALA A 273 -11.31 -21.36 7.19
N LEU A 274 -11.85 -20.13 7.21
CA LEU A 274 -12.62 -19.58 6.08
C LEU A 274 -11.74 -19.34 4.86
N TYR A 275 -10.54 -18.79 5.07
CA TYR A 275 -9.57 -18.56 4.00
C TYR A 275 -9.15 -19.88 3.31
N ASP A 276 -8.79 -20.91 4.08
CA ASP A 276 -8.41 -22.22 3.54
C ASP A 276 -9.53 -22.86 2.70
N ARG A 277 -10.78 -22.68 3.12
CA ARG A 277 -11.95 -23.16 2.38
C ARG A 277 -12.19 -22.35 1.10
N LEU A 278 -11.94 -21.04 1.13
CA LEU A 278 -12.00 -20.16 -0.04
C LEU A 278 -10.89 -20.45 -1.05
N GLU A 279 -9.69 -20.83 -0.59
CA GLU A 279 -8.56 -21.15 -1.47
C GLU A 279 -8.88 -22.28 -2.45
N VAL A 280 -9.70 -23.26 -2.03
CA VAL A 280 -10.19 -24.34 -2.92
C VAL A 280 -10.93 -23.79 -4.15
N PHE A 281 -11.43 -22.55 -4.07
CA PHE A 281 -12.15 -21.88 -5.13
C PHE A 281 -11.33 -20.85 -5.91
N SER A 282 -10.03 -20.67 -5.62
CA SER A 282 -9.18 -19.63 -6.23
C SER A 282 -8.94 -19.80 -7.73
N ASP A 283 -9.11 -21.02 -8.26
CA ASP A 283 -8.90 -21.35 -9.67
C ASP A 283 -10.15 -21.13 -10.54
N PHE A 284 -11.31 -20.79 -9.96
CA PHE A 284 -12.56 -20.58 -10.69
C PHE A 284 -12.72 -19.10 -11.08
N GLU A 285 -13.01 -18.86 -12.36
CA GLU A 285 -13.34 -17.50 -12.83
C GLU A 285 -14.79 -17.13 -12.50
N THR A 286 -15.70 -18.11 -12.28
CA THR A 286 -17.11 -17.85 -11.93
C THR A 286 -17.73 -18.98 -11.08
N ILE A 287 -18.77 -18.66 -10.30
CA ILE A 287 -19.53 -19.62 -9.47
C ILE A 287 -20.28 -20.71 -10.27
N ASN A 288 -20.21 -20.70 -11.61
CA ASN A 288 -20.95 -21.59 -12.50
C ASN A 288 -20.12 -22.75 -13.02
N GLU A 289 -18.81 -22.68 -12.81
CA GLU A 289 -17.93 -23.85 -12.91
C GLU A 289 -18.14 -24.80 -11.72
N LEU A 290 -18.98 -24.39 -10.76
CA LEU A 290 -19.28 -25.10 -9.53
C LEU A 290 -20.55 -25.94 -9.64
N ASP A 291 -20.45 -27.18 -9.17
CA ASP A 291 -21.59 -28.04 -8.96
C ASP A 291 -22.45 -27.57 -7.77
N ASP A 292 -23.61 -28.22 -7.57
CA ASP A 292 -24.54 -27.87 -6.50
C ASP A 292 -23.90 -27.93 -5.10
N SER A 293 -22.99 -28.89 -4.87
CA SER A 293 -22.29 -29.03 -3.58
C SER A 293 -21.28 -27.91 -3.36
N GLN A 294 -20.59 -27.49 -4.42
CA GLN A 294 -19.63 -26.38 -4.39
C GLN A 294 -20.34 -25.03 -4.21
N ARG A 295 -21.55 -24.87 -4.77
CA ARG A 295 -22.39 -23.69 -4.54
C ARG A 295 -22.89 -23.60 -3.11
N GLU A 296 -23.34 -24.73 -2.55
CA GLU A 296 -23.72 -24.82 -1.14
C GLU A 296 -22.53 -24.47 -0.22
N GLU A 297 -21.32 -24.88 -0.58
CA GLU A 297 -20.11 -24.53 0.17
C GLU A 297 -19.82 -23.03 0.17
N ILE A 298 -19.94 -22.34 -0.98
CA ILE A 298 -19.77 -20.87 -1.03
C ILE A 298 -20.84 -20.15 -0.21
N VAL A 299 -22.09 -20.61 -0.25
CA VAL A 299 -23.13 -20.03 0.60
C VAL A 299 -22.82 -20.25 2.08
N SER A 300 -22.29 -21.42 2.46
CA SER A 300 -21.82 -21.69 3.84
C SER A 300 -20.69 -20.75 4.25
N ILE A 301 -19.68 -20.59 3.39
CA ILE A 301 -18.56 -19.68 3.64
C ILE A 301 -19.06 -18.24 3.80
N TRP A 302 -19.94 -17.78 2.91
CA TRP A 302 -20.53 -16.44 3.01
C TRP A 302 -21.29 -16.25 4.32
N ALA A 303 -22.11 -17.23 4.71
CA ALA A 303 -22.88 -17.17 5.96
C ALA A 303 -21.96 -17.15 7.20
N GLU A 304 -20.90 -17.95 7.19
CA GLU A 304 -19.91 -17.96 8.27
C GLU A 304 -19.07 -16.68 8.30
N ALA A 305 -18.77 -16.07 7.16
CA ALA A 305 -18.14 -14.76 7.10
C ALA A 305 -19.07 -13.68 7.68
N MET A 306 -20.34 -13.65 7.30
CA MET A 306 -21.34 -12.74 7.88
C MET A 306 -21.41 -12.91 9.41
N ASP A 307 -21.45 -14.15 9.91
CA ASP A 307 -21.44 -14.41 11.36
C ASP A 307 -20.14 -13.94 12.03
N LEU A 308 -18.99 -14.25 11.44
CA LEU A 308 -17.68 -13.85 11.98
C LEU A 308 -17.55 -12.32 12.08
N PHE A 309 -18.00 -11.61 11.05
CA PHE A 309 -17.99 -10.15 11.00
C PHE A 309 -19.23 -9.51 11.65
N GLN A 310 -20.11 -10.29 12.28
CA GLN A 310 -21.32 -9.81 12.96
C GLN A 310 -22.24 -8.98 12.05
N LEU A 311 -22.42 -9.44 10.82
CA LEU A 311 -23.21 -8.81 9.77
C LEU A 311 -24.47 -9.62 9.45
N GLN A 312 -25.51 -8.93 8.98
CA GLN A 312 -26.72 -9.55 8.44
C GLN A 312 -27.12 -8.83 7.15
N ALA A 313 -27.30 -9.58 6.07
CA ALA A 313 -27.72 -9.01 4.78
C ALA A 313 -29.17 -9.39 4.44
N LYS A 314 -29.91 -8.46 3.86
CA LYS A 314 -31.19 -8.72 3.20
C LYS A 314 -31.10 -8.34 1.74
N PHE A 315 -31.67 -9.17 0.89
CA PHE A 315 -31.60 -8.99 -0.55
C PHE A 315 -32.99 -8.87 -1.16
N TYR A 316 -33.11 -7.99 -2.14
CA TYR A 316 -34.36 -7.78 -2.84
C TYR A 316 -34.13 -7.62 -4.34
N LEU A 317 -34.95 -8.29 -5.15
CA LEU A 317 -35.05 -7.99 -6.57
C LEU A 317 -36.17 -6.98 -6.78
N VAL A 318 -35.82 -5.86 -7.43
CA VAL A 318 -36.72 -4.74 -7.68
C VAL A 318 -37.04 -4.63 -9.16
N ASP A 319 -38.33 -4.69 -9.50
CA ASP A 319 -38.88 -4.44 -10.84
C ASP A 319 -39.93 -3.33 -10.78
N GLY A 320 -39.51 -2.11 -11.17
CA GLY A 320 -40.34 -0.91 -11.05
C GLY A 320 -40.69 -0.60 -9.59
N GLU A 321 -41.98 -0.71 -9.23
CA GLU A 321 -42.46 -0.50 -7.85
C GLU A 321 -42.53 -1.81 -7.02
N THR A 322 -42.21 -2.96 -7.62
CA THR A 322 -42.28 -4.26 -6.94
C THR A 322 -40.94 -4.59 -6.29
N LYS A 323 -40.92 -4.73 -4.95
CA LYS A 323 -39.76 -5.20 -4.17
C LYS A 323 -40.01 -6.63 -3.69
N GLN A 324 -39.28 -7.61 -4.22
CA GLN A 324 -39.35 -9.02 -3.82
C GLN A 324 -38.12 -9.40 -3.00
N GLU A 325 -38.32 -9.81 -1.75
CA GLU A 325 -37.24 -10.38 -0.92
C GLU A 325 -36.78 -11.73 -1.47
N VAL A 326 -35.46 -11.95 -1.49
CA VAL A 326 -34.82 -13.18 -1.96
C VAL A 326 -33.72 -13.60 -0.97
N THR A 327 -33.57 -14.90 -0.80
CA THR A 327 -32.52 -15.49 0.04
C THR A 327 -31.18 -15.58 -0.70
N ILE A 328 -30.09 -15.73 0.05
CA ILE A 328 -28.76 -15.95 -0.54
C ILE A 328 -28.70 -17.25 -1.34
N GLU A 329 -29.41 -18.29 -0.89
CA GLU A 329 -29.53 -19.57 -1.58
C GLU A 329 -30.26 -19.42 -2.92
N GLU A 330 -31.35 -18.64 -2.94
CA GLU A 330 -32.08 -18.34 -4.17
C GLU A 330 -31.23 -17.51 -5.12
N LEU A 331 -30.60 -16.44 -4.62
CA LEU A 331 -29.70 -15.58 -5.40
C LEU A 331 -28.55 -16.36 -6.02
N SER A 332 -27.95 -17.28 -5.27
CA SER A 332 -26.85 -18.12 -5.77
C SER A 332 -27.26 -18.92 -6.99
N ARG A 333 -28.56 -19.20 -7.19
CA ARG A 333 -29.11 -20.00 -8.30
C ARG A 333 -29.62 -19.15 -9.48
N ILE A 334 -29.71 -17.84 -9.33
CA ILE A 334 -30.20 -16.94 -10.38
C ILE A 334 -29.09 -16.67 -11.38
N THR A 335 -29.31 -16.98 -12.66
CA THR A 335 -28.36 -16.81 -13.77
C THR A 335 -28.49 -15.51 -14.55
N ASP A 336 -29.54 -14.72 -14.30
CA ASP A 336 -29.73 -13.41 -14.90
C ASP A 336 -30.81 -12.67 -14.11
N ILE A 337 -30.55 -11.44 -13.71
CA ILE A 337 -31.58 -10.57 -13.11
C ILE A 337 -32.24 -9.66 -14.15
N GLY A 338 -31.77 -9.66 -15.40
CA GLY A 338 -32.30 -8.86 -16.49
C GLY A 338 -32.19 -7.37 -16.20
N ASN A 339 -33.28 -6.63 -16.39
CA ASN A 339 -33.34 -5.21 -16.08
C ASN A 339 -33.73 -4.92 -14.61
N GLN A 340 -33.82 -5.95 -13.76
CA GLN A 340 -34.11 -5.77 -12.34
C GLN A 340 -32.90 -5.16 -11.63
N ILE A 341 -33.17 -4.56 -10.47
CA ILE A 341 -32.14 -4.06 -9.57
C ILE A 341 -32.04 -5.04 -8.40
N LEU A 342 -30.82 -5.46 -8.09
CA LEU A 342 -30.51 -6.13 -6.83
C LEU A 342 -30.28 -5.04 -5.78
N PHE A 343 -31.23 -4.91 -4.85
CA PHE A 343 -31.13 -4.03 -3.69
C PHE A 343 -30.66 -4.83 -2.48
N VAL A 344 -29.63 -4.34 -1.80
CA VAL A 344 -29.02 -5.00 -0.64
C VAL A 344 -29.06 -4.07 0.55
N GLU A 345 -29.55 -4.56 1.69
CA GLU A 345 -29.48 -3.89 2.98
C GLU A 345 -28.51 -4.69 3.86
N LEU A 346 -27.51 -4.03 4.45
CA LEU A 346 -26.54 -4.64 5.35
C LEU A 346 -26.71 -4.06 6.76
N TYR A 347 -26.79 -4.95 7.74
CA TYR A 347 -27.03 -4.64 9.15
C TYR A 347 -25.93 -5.22 10.03
N ASP A 348 -25.77 -4.67 11.22
CA ASP A 348 -25.03 -5.32 12.29
C ASP A 348 -25.85 -6.45 12.96
N ALA A 349 -25.25 -7.14 13.94
CA ALA A 349 -25.91 -8.21 14.68
C ALA A 349 -27.10 -7.73 15.55
N ASP A 350 -27.14 -6.45 15.91
CA ASP A 350 -28.21 -5.83 16.72
C ASP A 350 -29.39 -5.33 15.85
N GLY A 351 -29.23 -5.33 14.52
CA GLY A 351 -30.24 -4.94 13.55
C GLY A 351 -30.21 -3.46 13.17
N ASN A 352 -29.12 -2.74 13.46
CA ASN A 352 -28.90 -1.38 12.95
C ASN A 352 -28.44 -1.46 11.50
N LEU A 353 -29.01 -0.61 10.64
CA LEU A 353 -28.61 -0.53 9.23
C LEU A 353 -27.22 0.12 9.16
N LEU A 354 -26.27 -0.57 8.54
CA LEU A 354 -24.93 -0.06 8.28
C LEU A 354 -24.89 0.66 6.93
N MET A 355 -25.36 -0.01 5.89
CA MET A 355 -25.37 0.51 4.52
C MET A 355 -26.43 -0.18 3.66
N ASP A 356 -26.90 0.51 2.63
CA ASP A 356 -27.65 -0.11 1.54
C ASP A 356 -27.10 0.28 0.17
N PHE A 357 -27.33 -0.57 -0.82
CA PHE A 357 -26.84 -0.34 -2.18
C PHE A 357 -27.67 -1.04 -3.24
N SER A 358 -27.60 -0.52 -4.46
CA SER A 358 -28.32 -1.00 -5.63
C SER A 358 -27.35 -1.41 -6.73
N LEU A 359 -27.43 -2.66 -7.16
CA LEU A 359 -26.70 -3.17 -8.32
C LEU A 359 -27.67 -3.39 -9.48
N THR A 360 -27.42 -2.75 -10.61
CA THR A 360 -28.18 -2.99 -11.84
C THR A 360 -27.80 -4.35 -12.44
N GLY A 361 -28.69 -4.93 -13.25
CA GLY A 361 -28.38 -6.15 -13.99
C GLY A 361 -27.04 -6.09 -14.74
N ASP A 362 -26.72 -4.98 -15.40
CA ASP A 362 -25.44 -4.82 -16.08
C ASP A 362 -24.23 -4.89 -15.13
N LEU A 363 -24.34 -4.32 -13.92
CA LEU A 363 -23.28 -4.34 -12.91
C LEU A 363 -23.13 -5.71 -12.23
N VAL A 364 -24.24 -6.40 -12.00
CA VAL A 364 -24.22 -7.77 -11.46
C VAL A 364 -23.68 -8.73 -12.53
N ASN A 365 -24.09 -8.55 -13.79
CA ASN A 365 -23.80 -9.44 -14.91
C ASN A 365 -22.38 -9.29 -15.49
N HIS A 366 -21.65 -8.23 -15.13
CA HIS A 366 -20.26 -7.99 -15.51
C HIS A 366 -19.34 -8.08 -14.28
N ASP A 367 -18.04 -8.33 -14.50
CA ASP A 367 -17.05 -8.27 -13.42
C ASP A 367 -17.04 -6.86 -12.83
N ILE A 368 -17.33 -6.75 -11.52
CA ILE A 368 -17.39 -5.48 -10.77
C ILE A 368 -16.08 -4.68 -10.89
N PHE A 369 -14.95 -5.33 -11.21
CA PHE A 369 -13.63 -4.70 -11.38
C PHE A 369 -13.30 -4.28 -12.83
N ASP A 370 -14.13 -4.65 -13.82
CA ASP A 370 -13.97 -4.22 -15.22
C ASP A 370 -14.86 -2.99 -15.54
N ILE A 371 -15.41 -2.32 -14.50
CA ILE A 371 -16.14 -1.06 -14.66
C ILE A 371 -15.10 0.05 -14.91
N PRO A 372 -15.05 0.66 -16.11
CA PRO A 372 -14.22 1.84 -16.30
C PRO A 372 -14.74 2.95 -15.38
N ALA A 373 -13.84 3.64 -14.68
CA ALA A 373 -14.10 4.76 -13.75
C ALA A 373 -14.87 5.96 -14.38
N ALA A 374 -15.35 5.83 -15.61
CA ALA A 374 -16.13 6.81 -16.33
C ALA A 374 -17.53 6.25 -16.65
N VAL A 375 -18.38 6.13 -15.63
CA VAL A 375 -19.83 6.20 -15.86
C VAL A 375 -20.17 7.70 -15.92
N GLU A 376 -20.54 8.18 -17.11
CA GLU A 376 -20.96 9.57 -17.29
C GLU A 376 -22.08 9.90 -16.31
N GLN A 377 -21.85 10.91 -15.46
CA GLN A 377 -22.84 11.40 -14.50
C GLN A 377 -24.18 11.69 -15.20
N PRO A 378 -25.32 11.21 -14.67
CA PRO A 378 -26.62 11.66 -15.13
C PRO A 378 -26.78 13.14 -14.78
N LYS A 379 -26.86 14.00 -15.79
CA LYS A 379 -27.18 15.43 -15.61
C LYS A 379 -28.50 15.59 -14.85
N PRO A 380 -28.55 16.28 -13.70
CA PRO A 380 -29.81 16.61 -13.04
C PRO A 380 -30.57 17.62 -13.90
N ALA A 381 -31.81 17.28 -14.24
CA ALA A 381 -32.74 18.19 -14.90
C ALA A 381 -33.63 18.87 -13.84
N VAL A 382 -33.26 20.08 -13.37
CA VAL A 382 -34.24 21.10 -12.93
C VAL A 382 -33.70 22.51 -13.20
N GLU A 383 -34.55 23.30 -13.83
CA GLU A 383 -34.43 24.69 -14.27
C GLU A 383 -34.58 25.69 -13.11
N GLN A 384 -33.63 26.62 -12.94
CA GLN A 384 -33.89 27.95 -12.37
C GLN A 384 -33.16 29.03 -13.16
N ALA A 385 -33.84 30.17 -13.33
CA ALA A 385 -33.64 31.10 -14.41
C ALA A 385 -32.85 32.38 -14.04
N ALA A 386 -31.97 32.75 -14.98
CA ALA A 386 -31.58 34.10 -15.45
C ALA A 386 -30.58 34.96 -14.59
N PRO A 387 -29.84 35.95 -15.18
CA PRO A 387 -29.90 36.50 -16.55
C PRO A 387 -28.57 36.71 -17.33
N LYS A 388 -28.63 36.37 -18.62
CA LYS A 388 -28.12 37.05 -19.85
C LYS A 388 -26.97 38.09 -19.74
N HIS A 389 -25.87 37.85 -20.50
CA HIS A 389 -25.40 38.79 -21.55
C HIS A 389 -24.46 38.18 -22.63
N LYS A 390 -25.03 38.10 -23.85
CA LYS A 390 -24.50 38.48 -25.20
C LYS A 390 -23.29 37.76 -25.86
N ALA A 391 -23.69 36.98 -26.88
CA ALA A 391 -23.08 36.50 -28.14
C ALA A 391 -22.10 37.46 -28.89
N PRO A 392 -21.43 37.07 -30.03
CA PRO A 392 -21.74 35.95 -30.94
C PRO A 392 -20.59 35.14 -31.64
N VAL A 393 -20.92 33.88 -31.94
CA VAL A 393 -20.81 33.13 -33.22
C VAL A 393 -19.53 33.26 -34.09
N LYS A 394 -18.92 32.09 -34.39
CA LYS A 394 -18.56 31.70 -35.78
C LYS A 394 -18.76 30.19 -36.03
N GLU A 395 -19.57 29.93 -37.03
CA GLU A 395 -19.89 28.67 -37.69
C GLU A 395 -18.79 28.32 -38.73
N LYS A 396 -18.49 27.01 -38.94
CA LYS A 396 -18.39 26.39 -40.29
C LYS A 396 -18.08 24.88 -40.27
N VAL A 397 -19.08 24.12 -40.73
CA VAL A 397 -19.07 23.15 -41.85
C VAL A 397 -18.26 21.84 -41.76
N THR A 398 -19.04 20.76 -41.66
CA THR A 398 -18.93 19.38 -42.19
C THR A 398 -18.06 19.15 -43.43
N VAL A 399 -17.30 18.05 -43.42
CA VAL A 399 -17.06 17.16 -44.58
C VAL A 399 -16.85 15.71 -44.10
N THR A 400 -17.74 14.79 -44.48
CA THR A 400 -17.47 13.34 -44.62
C THR A 400 -16.81 13.10 -45.99
N PRO A 401 -15.90 12.13 -46.20
CA PRO A 401 -16.39 10.76 -46.51
C PRO A 401 -15.43 9.57 -46.24
N ALA A 402 -16.03 8.38 -46.34
CA ALA A 402 -15.54 7.16 -46.99
C ALA A 402 -14.95 6.01 -46.12
N GLU A 403 -15.78 4.97 -46.03
CA GLU A 403 -15.47 3.58 -45.75
C GLU A 403 -14.30 3.03 -46.60
N THR A 404 -13.50 2.15 -46.01
CA THR A 404 -12.89 1.05 -46.75
C THR A 404 -13.12 -0.24 -45.99
N ALA A 405 -14.00 -1.07 -46.55
CA ALA A 405 -14.28 -2.42 -46.11
C ALA A 405 -13.10 -3.34 -46.44
N THR A 406 -12.72 -4.20 -45.51
CA THR A 406 -12.17 -5.52 -45.83
C THR A 406 -12.99 -6.58 -45.11
N LYS A 407 -13.44 -7.56 -45.90
CA LYS A 407 -14.44 -8.57 -45.57
C LYS A 407 -13.79 -9.78 -44.88
N THR A 408 -14.41 -10.19 -43.77
CA THR A 408 -14.76 -11.56 -43.33
C THR A 408 -13.77 -12.71 -43.54
N VAL A 409 -13.41 -13.34 -42.42
CA VAL A 409 -13.48 -14.81 -42.30
C VAL A 409 -14.52 -15.11 -41.23
N LYS A 410 -15.58 -15.83 -41.63
CA LYS A 410 -16.54 -16.47 -40.75
C LYS A 410 -15.90 -17.74 -40.19
N GLU A 411 -15.89 -17.89 -38.87
CA GLU A 411 -16.07 -19.19 -38.24
C GLU A 411 -17.39 -19.18 -37.48
N GLU A 412 -18.40 -19.83 -38.07
CA GLU A 412 -19.60 -20.26 -37.36
C GLU A 412 -19.21 -21.48 -36.51
N GLY A 413 -19.00 -21.25 -35.21
CA GLY A 413 -18.70 -22.28 -34.24
C GLY A 413 -19.37 -21.96 -32.89
N LYS A 414 -20.67 -22.26 -32.80
CA LYS A 414 -21.48 -22.41 -31.57
C LYS A 414 -21.08 -21.55 -30.35
N ARG A 415 -21.73 -20.41 -30.17
CA ARG A 415 -22.05 -19.84 -28.85
C ARG A 415 -23.56 -19.64 -28.83
N LEU A 416 -24.31 -20.39 -28.03
CA LEU A 416 -24.71 -20.08 -26.64
C LEU A 416 -25.36 -21.35 -26.00
N PRO A 417 -25.48 -21.48 -24.65
CA PRO A 417 -25.74 -20.38 -23.73
C PRO A 417 -24.64 -20.10 -22.70
N ASP A 418 -24.31 -18.82 -22.59
CA ASP A 418 -23.91 -18.18 -21.34
C ASP A 418 -25.09 -18.33 -20.36
N THR A 419 -24.85 -18.94 -19.21
CA THR A 419 -25.81 -19.00 -18.09
C THR A 419 -25.03 -18.91 -16.79
N ALA A 420 -24.36 -17.77 -16.61
CA ALA A 420 -23.61 -17.49 -15.39
C ALA A 420 -24.54 -16.93 -14.31
N SER A 421 -24.58 -17.46 -13.08
CA SER A 421 -25.05 -16.72 -11.91
C SER A 421 -24.16 -15.52 -11.69
N PRO A 422 -24.68 -14.31 -11.97
CA PRO A 422 -23.88 -13.10 -11.89
C PRO A 422 -23.81 -12.62 -10.44
N VAL A 423 -24.86 -12.87 -9.65
CA VAL A 423 -24.93 -12.56 -8.22
C VAL A 423 -23.96 -13.40 -7.38
N GLY A 424 -23.77 -14.68 -7.70
CA GLY A 424 -22.83 -15.51 -6.95
C GLY A 424 -21.36 -15.12 -7.11
N ASN A 425 -20.98 -14.49 -8.23
CA ASN A 425 -19.64 -13.91 -8.40
C ASN A 425 -19.41 -12.71 -7.46
N VAL A 426 -20.43 -11.87 -7.28
CA VAL A 426 -20.39 -10.73 -6.35
C VAL A 426 -20.20 -11.21 -4.91
N LEU A 427 -20.92 -12.26 -4.53
CA LEU A 427 -20.87 -12.84 -3.17
C LEU A 427 -19.52 -13.48 -2.86
N LEU A 428 -18.97 -14.27 -3.79
CA LEU A 428 -17.65 -14.87 -3.65
C LEU A 428 -16.56 -13.79 -3.54
N THR A 429 -16.62 -12.79 -4.41
CA THR A 429 -15.62 -11.71 -4.40
C THR A 429 -15.69 -10.88 -3.13
N GLY A 430 -16.89 -10.55 -2.65
CA GLY A 430 -17.08 -9.86 -1.38
C GLY A 430 -16.51 -10.65 -0.19
N ALA A 431 -16.77 -11.95 -0.12
CA ALA A 431 -16.24 -12.83 0.92
C ALA A 431 -14.71 -12.92 0.89
N VAL A 432 -14.12 -13.05 -0.30
CA VAL A 432 -12.65 -13.09 -0.49
C VAL A 432 -12.01 -11.77 -0.05
N LEU A 433 -12.58 -10.63 -0.43
CA LEU A 433 -12.05 -9.31 -0.05
C LEU A 433 -12.14 -9.07 1.45
N MET A 434 -13.26 -9.41 2.10
CA MET A 434 -13.39 -9.31 3.56
C MET A 434 -12.37 -10.21 4.27
N ALA A 435 -12.21 -11.45 3.82
CA ALA A 435 -11.25 -12.37 4.43
C ALA A 435 -9.79 -11.91 4.22
N ALA A 436 -9.42 -11.50 3.00
CA ALA A 436 -8.09 -11.01 2.68
C ALA A 436 -7.76 -9.70 3.42
N GLY A 437 -8.71 -8.75 3.46
CA GLY A 437 -8.59 -7.51 4.22
C GLY A 437 -8.39 -7.77 5.72
N ALA A 438 -9.20 -8.66 6.31
CA ALA A 438 -9.06 -9.03 7.71
C ALA A 438 -7.72 -9.74 7.99
N VAL A 439 -7.24 -10.62 7.11
CA VAL A 439 -5.92 -11.26 7.25
C VAL A 439 -4.79 -10.23 7.17
N LEU A 440 -4.84 -9.29 6.22
CA LEU A 440 -3.83 -8.23 6.09
C LEU A 440 -3.81 -7.32 7.32
N TYR A 441 -4.99 -6.84 7.77
CA TYR A 441 -5.14 -6.05 8.99
C TYR A 441 -4.51 -6.76 10.19
N ALA A 442 -4.82 -8.04 10.34
CA ALA A 442 -4.38 -8.84 11.47
C ALA A 442 -2.88 -9.19 11.42
N TRP A 443 -2.31 -9.36 10.22
CA TRP A 443 -0.88 -9.53 10.02
C TRP A 443 -0.10 -8.25 10.35
N ASN A 444 -0.61 -7.08 9.93
CA ASN A 444 -0.01 -5.80 10.26
C ASN A 444 0.00 -5.56 11.78
N ARG A 445 -1.11 -5.88 12.47
CA ARG A 445 -1.19 -5.74 13.93
C ARG A 445 -0.25 -6.69 14.69
N ARG A 446 -0.07 -7.93 14.22
CA ARG A 446 0.92 -8.85 14.81
C ARG A 446 2.36 -8.38 14.63
N LYS A 447 2.71 -7.78 13.48
CA LYS A 447 4.03 -7.17 13.29
C LYS A 447 4.24 -5.97 14.23
N LYS A 448 3.22 -5.12 14.42
CA LYS A 448 3.24 -3.98 15.35
C LYS A 448 3.47 -4.37 16.82
N HIS A 449 3.10 -5.58 17.24
CA HIS A 449 3.31 -6.08 18.62
C HIS A 449 4.51 -7.02 18.79
N SER A 450 5.30 -7.26 17.73
CA SER A 450 6.41 -8.20 17.75
C SER A 450 7.80 -7.55 17.61
N ASN A 451 7.89 -6.22 17.67
CA ASN A 451 9.14 -5.46 17.77
C ASN A 451 9.21 -4.74 19.12
#